data_AF-A0A844H247-F1
#
_entry.id   AF-A0A844H247-F1
#
_cell.length_a   1.000
_cell.length_b   1.000
_cell.length_c   1.000
_cell.angle_alpha   90.00
_cell.angle_beta   90.00
_cell.angle_gamma   90.00
#
_symmetry.space_group_name_H-M   'P 1'
#
loop_
_entity.id
_entity.type
_entity.pdbx_description
1 polymer ?
#
loop_
_entity_poly.entity_id
_entity_poly.type
_entity_poly.pdbx_seq_one_letter_code
_entity_poly.pdbx_strand_id
1 'polypeptide(L)'
;MNDTPPPRGFLRRPEPKAIGHAGRGEQIIAGALHLGGITLQGDYLAADLPPTVAAELHGFGWLDDLAAVGSPKARAVAQSHVLGWLKHHRQPVAGAPQWAPAVAGRRVLHWIFHAGMMLPGLDRDQAEPYFRALDQHLNHLRASWYDCPDGLPRLEALAGLAVGALSLRDRQQVAQPALVALAEEADAMGVGTLSEARAPETLLDAMALLVWAKEVADEAGHESPPELRAIIAQIAPILRALRHADGGLPCFHGGGRGAAGRLDRCLRAAEGAALPGHGLAMGFARMARARTTLILDAAAPPGGPAAIRAHASTLALELTVARQPLIVNCGPGDGFGALWAKASRATACHSALCLEGLSSSRLNPNRQEGEPDVLTERPSLVWAGDCDALGNLTAPDCGPAHSPEPAHLLAGHDGWLDSHGLTHLRELWLSADGASLQGEDSLAALDASAQALLDQVRPEAGLAFDIRFHLHPDLVVAQDGQEVVLTLPTGEIWRFSHDGVGRVALEPSCLLDRNLAEPRPAQQIVLSAHLQGRAIQIGWTLARAFAR
;
A
#
# COMPACT_ATOMS: atom_id res chain seq x y z
N MET A 1 -31.49 22.74 -12.34
CA MET A 1 -30.95 23.19 -13.65
C MET A 1 -30.38 24.58 -13.43
N ASN A 2 -29.07 24.73 -13.29
CA ASN A 2 -28.45 26.06 -13.31
C ASN A 2 -28.14 26.38 -14.79
N ASP A 3 -28.75 27.44 -15.31
CA ASP A 3 -28.54 27.99 -16.67
C ASP A 3 -27.15 28.61 -16.89
N THR A 4 -26.16 28.25 -16.08
CA THR A 4 -24.81 28.79 -16.22
C THR A 4 -24.14 28.11 -17.42
N PRO A 5 -23.68 28.87 -18.44
CA PRO A 5 -22.96 28.28 -19.56
C PRO A 5 -21.74 27.48 -19.07
N PRO A 6 -21.29 26.45 -19.82
CA PRO A 6 -20.12 25.68 -19.45
C PRO A 6 -18.89 26.61 -19.34
N PRO A 7 -17.98 26.34 -18.38
CA PRO A 7 -16.78 27.12 -18.22
C PRO A 7 -15.96 27.09 -19.52
N ARG A 8 -15.25 28.17 -19.81
CA ARG A 8 -14.39 28.28 -20.99
C ARG A 8 -12.91 28.44 -20.64
N GLY A 9 -12.54 28.15 -19.40
CA GLY A 9 -11.18 28.29 -18.92
C GLY A 9 -11.02 28.02 -17.43
N PHE A 10 -9.76 27.94 -17.00
CA PHE A 10 -9.38 27.90 -15.60
C PHE A 10 -9.24 29.31 -15.01
N LEU A 11 -9.40 29.44 -13.69
CA LEU A 11 -9.13 30.68 -12.96
C LEU A 11 -7.65 31.01 -12.97
N ARG A 12 -6.83 29.99 -12.76
CA ARG A 12 -5.37 30.02 -12.80
C ARG A 12 -4.88 28.81 -13.57
N ARG A 13 -3.68 28.88 -14.14
CA ARG A 13 -3.08 27.71 -14.77
C ARG A 13 -2.82 26.65 -13.69
N PRO A 14 -3.40 25.45 -13.78
CA PRO A 14 -3.09 24.38 -12.84
C PRO A 14 -1.66 23.90 -13.03
N GLU A 15 -1.00 23.61 -11.91
CA GLU A 15 0.31 22.95 -11.90
C GLU A 15 0.14 21.44 -11.63
N PRO A 16 0.97 20.57 -12.23
CA PRO A 16 0.95 19.14 -11.93
C PRO A 16 1.21 18.87 -10.45
N LYS A 17 0.31 18.14 -9.80
CA LYS A 17 0.43 17.74 -8.38
C LYS A 17 0.78 16.27 -8.18
N ALA A 18 0.48 15.43 -9.16
CA ALA A 18 0.76 13.99 -9.13
C ALA A 18 2.11 13.68 -9.80
N ILE A 19 2.66 12.50 -9.50
CA ILE A 19 4.03 12.10 -9.87
C ILE A 19 3.93 10.77 -10.62
N GLY A 20 4.47 10.74 -11.84
CA GLY A 20 4.51 9.53 -12.68
C GLY A 20 5.91 9.05 -13.01
N HIS A 21 5.99 7.94 -13.74
CA HIS A 21 7.21 7.24 -14.07
C HIS A 21 7.54 7.34 -15.56
N ALA A 22 8.67 7.96 -15.89
CA ALA A 22 9.07 8.21 -17.29
C ALA A 22 9.14 6.93 -18.14
N GLY A 23 9.70 5.82 -17.60
CA GLY A 23 9.76 4.55 -18.33
C GLY A 23 8.39 3.96 -18.72
N ARG A 24 7.36 4.15 -17.87
CA ARG A 24 5.98 3.75 -18.20
C ARG A 24 5.40 4.67 -19.26
N GLY A 25 5.71 5.97 -19.17
CA GLY A 25 5.34 6.93 -20.19
C GLY A 25 5.92 6.58 -21.56
N GLU A 26 7.18 6.11 -21.63
CA GLU A 26 7.79 5.62 -22.86
C GLU A 26 7.08 4.40 -23.44
N GLN A 27 6.65 3.46 -22.59
CA GLN A 27 5.84 2.30 -23.01
C GLN A 27 4.48 2.73 -23.58
N ILE A 28 3.79 3.67 -22.92
CA ILE A 28 2.51 4.22 -23.41
C ILE A 28 2.71 4.91 -24.76
N ILE A 29 3.81 5.66 -24.92
CA ILE A 29 4.20 6.31 -26.19
C ILE A 29 4.50 5.28 -27.29
N ALA A 30 4.95 4.09 -26.93
CA ALA A 30 5.16 2.96 -27.82
C ALA A 30 3.87 2.17 -28.11
N GLY A 31 2.74 2.53 -27.50
CA GLY A 31 1.44 1.90 -27.71
C GLY A 31 1.13 0.74 -26.77
N ALA A 32 1.87 0.61 -25.66
CA ALA A 32 1.64 -0.40 -24.63
C ALA A 32 1.32 0.26 -23.28
N LEU A 33 0.11 0.03 -22.77
CA LEU A 33 -0.33 0.49 -21.46
C LEU A 33 -0.50 -0.70 -20.52
N HIS A 34 0.33 -0.76 -19.48
CA HIS A 34 0.25 -1.80 -18.45
C HIS A 34 -0.70 -1.34 -17.33
N LEU A 35 -1.83 -2.03 -17.17
CA LEU A 35 -2.83 -1.75 -16.12
C LEU A 35 -3.44 -3.06 -15.61
N GLY A 36 -3.56 -3.21 -14.29
CA GLY A 36 -4.21 -4.37 -13.67
C GLY A 36 -3.63 -5.72 -14.11
N GLY A 37 -2.34 -5.76 -14.41
CA GLY A 37 -1.63 -6.97 -14.85
C GLY A 37 -1.91 -7.44 -16.25
N ILE A 38 -2.53 -6.60 -17.07
CA ILE A 38 -2.67 -6.82 -18.49
C ILE A 38 -1.98 -5.71 -19.27
N THR A 39 -1.43 -6.09 -20.42
CA THR A 39 -0.86 -5.12 -21.37
C THR A 39 -1.93 -4.79 -22.40
N LEU A 40 -2.39 -3.56 -22.38
CA LEU A 40 -3.35 -3.01 -23.30
C LEU A 40 -2.63 -2.42 -24.52
N GLN A 41 -3.07 -2.79 -25.72
CA GLN A 41 -2.51 -2.32 -26.99
C GLN A 41 -3.64 -1.91 -27.94
N GLY A 42 -3.35 -1.02 -28.89
CA GLY A 42 -4.36 -0.51 -29.83
C GLY A 42 -5.31 0.49 -29.18
N ASP A 43 -6.59 0.47 -29.57
CA ASP A 43 -7.62 1.36 -28.99
C ASP A 43 -8.20 0.76 -27.71
N TYR A 44 -7.40 0.79 -26.65
CA TYR A 44 -7.77 0.22 -25.37
C TYR A 44 -8.89 0.99 -24.64
N LEU A 45 -9.25 2.20 -25.07
CA LEU A 45 -10.39 2.95 -24.51
C LEU A 45 -11.75 2.39 -24.96
N ALA A 46 -11.76 1.59 -26.03
CA ALA A 46 -12.93 0.89 -26.53
C ALA A 46 -13.00 -0.59 -26.09
N ALA A 47 -12.01 -1.07 -25.33
CA ALA A 47 -11.93 -2.46 -24.90
C ALA A 47 -12.95 -2.77 -23.80
N ASP A 48 -13.53 -3.97 -23.85
CA ASP A 48 -14.29 -4.53 -22.73
C ASP A 48 -13.30 -5.12 -21.71
N LEU A 49 -13.25 -4.52 -20.52
CA LEU A 49 -12.23 -4.80 -19.50
C LEU A 49 -12.88 -5.18 -18.17
N PRO A 50 -12.21 -5.99 -17.34
CA PRO A 50 -12.66 -6.23 -15.98
C PRO A 50 -12.90 -4.89 -15.24
N PRO A 51 -13.94 -4.77 -14.40
CA PRO A 51 -14.32 -3.49 -13.78
C PRO A 51 -13.18 -2.76 -13.06
N THR A 52 -12.29 -3.49 -12.40
CA THR A 52 -11.12 -2.93 -11.72
C THR A 52 -10.12 -2.32 -12.69
N VAL A 53 -9.82 -2.98 -13.82
CA VAL A 53 -8.93 -2.46 -14.85
C VAL A 53 -9.58 -1.28 -15.60
N ALA A 54 -10.88 -1.39 -15.88
CA ALA A 54 -11.64 -0.28 -16.47
C ALA A 54 -11.62 0.96 -15.57
N ALA A 55 -11.78 0.80 -14.26
CA ALA A 55 -11.70 1.90 -13.29
C ALA A 55 -10.33 2.60 -13.31
N GLU A 56 -9.23 1.84 -13.34
CA GLU A 56 -7.88 2.41 -13.46
C GLU A 56 -7.65 3.14 -14.80
N LEU A 57 -8.06 2.50 -15.91
CA LEU A 57 -7.93 3.09 -17.24
C LEU A 57 -8.67 4.42 -17.35
N HIS A 58 -9.94 4.44 -16.92
CA HIS A 58 -10.82 5.60 -17.01
C HIS A 58 -10.61 6.61 -15.88
N GLY A 59 -9.76 6.31 -14.90
CA GLY A 59 -9.26 7.27 -13.91
C GLY A 59 -8.14 8.16 -14.44
N PHE A 60 -7.52 7.81 -15.57
CA PHE A 60 -6.45 8.57 -16.25
C PHE A 60 -5.16 8.78 -15.42
N GLY A 61 -4.88 7.91 -14.44
CA GLY A 61 -3.64 7.97 -13.65
C GLY A 61 -2.37 7.85 -14.51
N TRP A 62 -2.43 7.14 -15.63
CA TRP A 62 -1.35 7.00 -16.60
C TRP A 62 -0.95 8.32 -17.29
N LEU A 63 -1.73 9.40 -17.15
CA LEU A 63 -1.30 10.74 -17.60
C LEU A 63 -0.09 11.25 -16.81
N ASP A 64 0.07 10.84 -15.54
CA ASP A 64 1.24 11.18 -14.73
C ASP A 64 2.53 10.66 -15.40
N ASP A 65 2.49 9.43 -15.92
CA ASP A 65 3.63 8.79 -16.58
C ASP A 65 4.01 9.50 -17.89
N LEU A 66 3.03 9.92 -18.68
CA LEU A 66 3.27 10.71 -19.90
C LEU A 66 3.83 12.10 -19.58
N ALA A 67 3.32 12.74 -18.52
CA ALA A 67 3.83 14.01 -18.06
C ALA A 67 5.29 13.92 -17.60
N ALA A 68 5.68 12.81 -16.96
CA ALA A 68 7.06 12.55 -16.55
C ALA A 68 8.05 12.43 -17.72
N VAL A 69 7.60 12.01 -18.91
CA VAL A 69 8.42 12.00 -20.13
C VAL A 69 8.61 13.41 -20.71
N GLY A 70 7.57 14.25 -20.63
CA GLY A 70 7.66 15.67 -21.00
C GLY A 70 7.94 15.96 -22.49
N SER A 71 7.77 15.00 -23.40
CA SER A 71 8.07 15.16 -24.83
C SER A 71 6.85 15.62 -25.67
N PRO A 72 7.06 16.25 -26.85
CA PRO A 72 5.96 16.56 -27.76
C PRO A 72 5.15 15.33 -28.18
N LYS A 73 5.79 14.16 -28.30
CA LYS A 73 5.13 12.90 -28.61
C LYS A 73 4.23 12.44 -27.46
N ALA A 74 4.71 12.53 -26.21
CA ALA A 74 3.92 12.24 -25.02
C ALA A 74 2.65 13.10 -24.96
N ARG A 75 2.81 14.40 -25.25
CA ARG A 75 1.70 15.35 -25.33
C ARG A 75 0.67 14.94 -26.38
N ALA A 76 1.12 14.62 -27.59
CA ALA A 76 0.24 14.22 -28.69
C ALA A 76 -0.55 12.93 -28.36
N VAL A 77 0.11 11.95 -27.75
CA VAL A 77 -0.54 10.70 -27.28
C VAL A 77 -1.61 11.04 -26.23
N ALA A 78 -1.25 11.80 -25.20
CA ALA A 78 -2.19 12.17 -24.15
C ALA A 78 -3.40 12.95 -24.69
N GLN A 79 -3.18 13.95 -25.56
CA GLN A 79 -4.25 14.70 -26.22
C GLN A 79 -5.14 13.80 -27.08
N SER A 80 -4.54 12.92 -27.89
CA SER A 80 -5.29 11.99 -28.74
C SER A 80 -6.23 11.10 -27.92
N HIS A 81 -5.75 10.51 -26.82
CA HIS A 81 -6.56 9.64 -25.97
C HIS A 81 -7.64 10.41 -25.21
N VAL A 82 -7.33 11.56 -24.61
CA VAL A 82 -8.34 12.35 -23.89
C VAL A 82 -9.41 12.87 -24.84
N LEU A 83 -9.03 13.49 -25.97
CA LEU A 83 -9.99 13.98 -26.96
C LEU A 83 -10.78 12.85 -27.62
N GLY A 84 -10.17 11.68 -27.80
CA GLY A 84 -10.84 10.46 -28.24
C GLY A 84 -11.89 9.99 -27.23
N TRP A 85 -11.55 9.93 -25.94
CA TRP A 85 -12.47 9.57 -24.87
C TRP A 85 -13.69 10.51 -24.82
N LEU A 86 -13.46 11.82 -24.93
CA LEU A 86 -14.52 12.84 -24.94
C LEU A 86 -15.52 12.64 -26.07
N LYS A 87 -15.10 12.13 -27.23
CA LYS A 87 -15.98 11.87 -28.37
C LYS A 87 -16.92 10.69 -28.10
N HIS A 88 -16.46 9.66 -27.39
CA HIS A 88 -17.17 8.41 -27.13
C HIS A 88 -18.00 8.43 -25.84
N HIS A 89 -17.59 9.20 -24.83
CA HIS A 89 -18.25 9.25 -23.52
C HIS A 89 -18.81 10.64 -23.21
N ARG A 90 -19.82 11.04 -23.99
CA ARG A 90 -20.39 12.40 -23.92
C ARG A 90 -21.36 12.65 -22.77
N GLN A 91 -21.92 11.60 -22.19
CA GLN A 91 -22.92 11.69 -21.12
C GLN A 91 -22.69 10.61 -20.07
N PRO A 92 -23.00 10.91 -18.78
CA PRO A 92 -23.06 9.91 -17.74
C PRO A 92 -24.00 8.77 -18.10
N VAL A 93 -23.52 7.55 -17.91
CA VAL A 93 -24.31 6.33 -18.10
C VAL A 93 -24.34 5.61 -16.76
N ALA A 94 -25.54 5.40 -16.23
CA ALA A 94 -25.74 4.72 -14.95
C ALA A 94 -25.17 3.28 -15.01
N GLY A 95 -24.46 2.88 -13.95
CA GLY A 95 -23.83 1.56 -13.85
C GLY A 95 -22.56 1.35 -14.69
N ALA A 96 -22.19 2.31 -15.55
CA ALA A 96 -20.98 2.20 -16.35
C ALA A 96 -19.72 2.48 -15.50
N PRO A 97 -18.70 1.60 -15.47
CA PRO A 97 -17.52 1.76 -14.61
C PRO A 97 -16.79 3.10 -14.74
N GLN A 98 -16.69 3.62 -15.98
CA GLN A 98 -16.08 4.91 -16.26
C GLN A 98 -16.82 6.11 -15.63
N TRP A 99 -18.09 5.95 -15.27
CA TRP A 99 -18.92 6.96 -14.62
C TRP A 99 -19.15 6.69 -13.13
N ALA A 100 -18.53 5.66 -12.55
CA ALA A 100 -18.50 5.50 -11.10
C ALA A 100 -17.94 6.80 -10.46
N PRO A 101 -18.55 7.35 -9.39
CA PRO A 101 -18.19 8.69 -8.91
C PRO A 101 -16.72 8.80 -8.48
N ALA A 102 -16.17 7.76 -7.85
CA ALA A 102 -14.73 7.68 -7.52
C ALA A 102 -13.83 7.80 -8.77
N VAL A 103 -14.14 7.05 -9.84
CA VAL A 103 -13.41 7.09 -11.12
C VAL A 103 -13.54 8.45 -11.80
N ALA A 104 -14.74 9.04 -11.78
CA ALA A 104 -14.99 10.38 -12.30
C ALA A 104 -14.18 11.45 -11.53
N GLY A 105 -14.08 11.33 -10.20
CA GLY A 105 -13.29 12.22 -9.35
C GLY A 105 -11.81 12.15 -9.68
N ARG A 106 -11.24 10.94 -9.77
CA ARG A 106 -9.87 10.70 -10.23
C ARG A 106 -9.61 11.32 -11.60
N ARG A 107 -10.52 11.11 -12.56
CA ARG A 107 -10.38 11.65 -13.92
C ARG A 107 -10.35 13.18 -13.94
N VAL A 108 -11.23 13.83 -13.18
CA VAL A 108 -11.25 15.30 -13.05
C VAL A 108 -9.91 15.81 -12.52
N LEU A 109 -9.37 15.19 -11.46
CA LEU A 109 -8.07 15.57 -10.90
C LEU A 109 -6.95 15.47 -11.94
N HIS A 110 -6.81 14.31 -12.61
CA HIS A 110 -5.73 14.12 -13.59
C HIS A 110 -5.86 15.04 -14.80
N TRP A 111 -7.07 15.28 -15.30
CA TRP A 111 -7.27 16.25 -16.38
C TRP A 111 -6.83 17.65 -15.95
N ILE A 112 -7.26 18.11 -14.77
CA ILE A 112 -6.89 19.43 -14.27
C ILE A 112 -5.38 19.55 -14.05
N PHE A 113 -4.76 18.61 -13.33
CA PHE A 113 -3.32 18.65 -13.05
C PHE A 113 -2.47 18.61 -14.33
N HIS A 114 -2.96 17.96 -15.39
CA HIS A 114 -2.28 17.87 -16.68
C HIS A 114 -2.80 18.84 -17.73
N ALA A 115 -3.57 19.88 -17.34
CA ALA A 115 -4.07 20.89 -18.26
C ALA A 115 -2.96 21.57 -19.07
N GLY A 116 -1.77 21.75 -18.46
CA GLY A 116 -0.58 22.29 -19.12
C GLY A 116 -0.01 21.40 -20.23
N MET A 117 -0.33 20.11 -20.23
CA MET A 117 -0.05 19.17 -21.33
C MET A 117 -1.24 19.09 -22.29
N MET A 118 -2.48 19.22 -21.80
CA MET A 118 -3.70 18.99 -22.60
C MET A 118 -4.06 20.16 -23.51
N LEU A 119 -3.94 21.40 -23.05
CA LEU A 119 -4.44 22.57 -23.76
C LEU A 119 -3.51 23.16 -24.83
N PRO A 120 -2.17 23.10 -24.73
CA PRO A 120 -1.32 23.74 -25.74
C PRO A 120 -1.58 23.25 -27.16
N GLY A 121 -1.73 24.18 -28.10
CA GLY A 121 -1.97 23.91 -29.51
C GLY A 121 -3.45 23.72 -29.88
N LEU A 122 -4.36 23.68 -28.90
CA LEU A 122 -5.80 23.68 -29.16
C LEU A 122 -6.32 25.12 -29.25
N ASP A 123 -7.14 25.39 -30.26
CA ASP A 123 -7.92 26.63 -30.31
C ASP A 123 -9.14 26.57 -29.36
N ARG A 124 -9.94 27.64 -29.34
CA ARG A 124 -11.10 27.76 -28.45
C ARG A 124 -12.15 26.68 -28.70
N ASP A 125 -12.42 26.36 -29.96
CA ASP A 125 -13.48 25.43 -30.34
C ASP A 125 -13.02 23.99 -30.07
N GLN A 126 -11.73 23.71 -30.23
CA GLN A 126 -11.09 22.44 -29.89
C GLN A 126 -10.99 22.21 -28.38
N ALA A 127 -10.83 23.26 -27.58
CA ALA A 127 -10.78 23.17 -26.12
C ALA A 127 -12.17 23.13 -25.46
N GLU A 128 -13.23 23.59 -26.14
CA GLU A 128 -14.59 23.62 -25.58
C GLU A 128 -15.10 22.25 -25.09
N PRO A 129 -14.95 21.13 -25.83
CA PRO A 129 -15.38 19.81 -25.36
C PRO A 129 -14.72 19.38 -24.05
N TYR A 130 -13.46 19.78 -23.84
CA TYR A 130 -12.71 19.45 -22.63
C TYR A 130 -13.28 20.16 -21.40
N PHE A 131 -13.53 21.46 -21.48
CA PHE A 131 -14.13 22.20 -20.37
C PHE A 131 -15.59 21.84 -20.13
N ARG A 132 -16.36 21.58 -21.20
CA ARG A 132 -17.74 21.08 -21.10
C ARG A 132 -17.79 19.73 -20.36
N ALA A 133 -16.85 18.84 -20.66
CA ALA A 133 -16.79 17.56 -19.97
C ALA A 133 -16.40 17.71 -18.50
N LEU A 134 -15.40 18.55 -18.16
CA LEU A 134 -15.08 18.83 -16.76
C LEU A 134 -16.32 19.31 -15.99
N ASP A 135 -17.09 20.23 -16.55
CA ASP A 135 -18.33 20.72 -15.94
C ASP A 135 -19.41 19.64 -15.77
N GLN A 136 -19.58 18.79 -16.78
CA GLN A 136 -20.46 17.63 -16.68
C GLN A 136 -20.05 16.69 -15.56
N HIS A 137 -18.75 16.48 -15.35
CA HIS A 137 -18.27 15.66 -14.23
C HIS A 137 -18.52 16.34 -12.89
N LEU A 138 -18.38 17.65 -12.76
CA LEU A 138 -18.74 18.34 -11.52
C LEU A 138 -20.23 18.19 -11.19
N ASN A 139 -21.10 18.31 -12.19
CA ASN A 139 -22.54 18.10 -11.99
C ASN A 139 -22.86 16.64 -11.60
N HIS A 140 -22.21 15.68 -12.27
CA HIS A 140 -22.35 14.25 -11.95
C HIS A 140 -21.89 13.95 -10.52
N LEU A 141 -20.68 14.38 -10.16
CA LEU A 141 -20.10 14.17 -8.83
C LEU A 141 -20.96 14.81 -7.74
N ARG A 142 -21.41 16.05 -7.92
CA ARG A 142 -22.31 16.73 -6.99
C ARG A 142 -23.62 15.95 -6.75
N ALA A 143 -24.08 15.19 -7.74
CA ALA A 143 -25.31 14.41 -7.66
C ALA A 143 -25.11 12.93 -7.30
N SER A 144 -23.88 12.46 -7.06
CA SER A 144 -23.62 11.02 -6.88
C SER A 144 -22.48 10.66 -5.93
N TRP A 145 -21.74 11.63 -5.37
CA TRP A 145 -20.61 11.33 -4.49
C TRP A 145 -21.01 10.50 -3.25
N TYR A 146 -22.25 10.65 -2.77
CA TYR A 146 -22.80 9.92 -1.63
C TYR A 146 -23.11 8.45 -1.93
N ASP A 147 -23.12 8.05 -3.21
CA ASP A 147 -23.26 6.65 -3.61
C ASP A 147 -21.93 5.88 -3.47
N CYS A 148 -20.81 6.59 -3.25
CA CYS A 148 -19.54 5.94 -2.98
C CYS A 148 -19.53 5.28 -1.59
N PRO A 149 -18.95 4.07 -1.46
CA PRO A 149 -18.64 3.53 -0.15
C PRO A 149 -17.67 4.46 0.58
N ASP A 150 -17.73 4.41 1.92
CA ASP A 150 -16.80 5.13 2.77
C ASP A 150 -15.34 4.71 2.48
N GLY A 151 -14.41 5.61 2.81
CA GLY A 151 -12.99 5.46 2.55
C GLY A 151 -12.52 6.23 1.32
N LEU A 152 -11.48 5.69 0.68
CA LEU A 152 -10.83 6.32 -0.47
C LEU A 152 -11.80 6.64 -1.64
N PRO A 153 -12.75 5.77 -2.03
CA PRO A 153 -13.65 6.07 -3.16
C PRO A 153 -14.50 7.32 -2.97
N ARG A 154 -14.97 7.59 -1.75
CA ARG A 154 -15.71 8.81 -1.43
C ARG A 154 -14.81 10.05 -1.45
N LEU A 155 -13.59 9.95 -0.92
CA LEU A 155 -12.60 11.02 -0.99
C LEU A 155 -12.20 11.35 -2.43
N GLU A 156 -12.04 10.35 -3.30
CA GLU A 156 -11.73 10.57 -4.72
C GLU A 156 -12.82 11.41 -5.41
N ALA A 157 -14.09 11.05 -5.18
CA ALA A 157 -15.23 11.76 -5.75
C ALA A 157 -15.31 13.22 -5.25
N LEU A 158 -15.21 13.41 -3.93
CA LEU A 158 -15.30 14.73 -3.30
C LEU A 158 -14.10 15.62 -3.61
N ALA A 159 -12.88 15.07 -3.62
CA ALA A 159 -11.68 15.82 -3.98
C ALA A 159 -11.72 16.26 -5.44
N GLY A 160 -12.16 15.40 -6.36
CA GLY A 160 -12.38 15.78 -7.75
C GLY A 160 -13.41 16.90 -7.90
N LEU A 161 -14.52 16.83 -7.15
CA LEU A 161 -15.53 17.89 -7.13
C LEU A 161 -14.99 19.21 -6.59
N ALA A 162 -14.32 19.18 -5.42
CA ALA A 162 -13.79 20.37 -4.76
C ALA A 162 -12.68 21.04 -5.58
N VAL A 163 -11.64 20.29 -5.96
CA VAL A 163 -10.53 20.79 -6.80
C VAL A 163 -11.04 21.29 -8.13
N GLY A 164 -11.98 20.57 -8.75
CA GLY A 164 -12.56 20.98 -10.02
C GLY A 164 -13.35 22.28 -9.94
N ALA A 165 -14.20 22.43 -8.93
CA ALA A 165 -14.96 23.66 -8.72
C ALA A 165 -14.06 24.86 -8.34
N LEU A 166 -12.98 24.62 -7.59
CA LEU A 166 -11.96 25.64 -7.28
C LEU A 166 -11.13 26.07 -8.50
N SER A 167 -10.96 25.19 -9.49
CA SER A 167 -10.10 25.44 -10.65
C SER A 167 -10.82 26.11 -11.82
N LEU A 168 -12.09 25.79 -12.05
CA LEU A 168 -12.85 26.25 -13.22
C LEU A 168 -13.46 27.65 -13.03
N ARG A 169 -13.45 28.46 -14.09
CA ARG A 169 -14.17 29.75 -14.10
C ARG A 169 -15.67 29.53 -13.96
N ASP A 170 -16.37 30.50 -13.38
CA ASP A 170 -17.82 30.53 -13.24
C ASP A 170 -18.42 29.34 -12.45
N ARG A 171 -17.61 28.65 -11.64
CA ARG A 171 -18.01 27.52 -10.77
C ARG A 171 -17.66 27.71 -9.29
N GLN A 172 -17.22 28.90 -8.91
CA GLN A 172 -16.81 29.25 -7.54
C GLN A 172 -17.96 29.14 -6.53
N GLN A 173 -19.21 29.26 -6.96
CA GLN A 173 -20.39 29.02 -6.11
C GLN A 173 -20.47 27.57 -5.60
N VAL A 174 -19.87 26.62 -6.32
CA VAL A 174 -19.82 25.19 -5.93
C VAL A 174 -18.55 24.90 -5.11
N ALA A 175 -17.52 25.73 -5.23
CA ALA A 175 -16.19 25.49 -4.65
C ALA A 175 -16.23 25.37 -3.13
N GLN A 176 -16.78 26.37 -2.43
CA GLN A 176 -16.81 26.34 -0.97
C GLN A 176 -17.70 25.21 -0.41
N PRO A 177 -18.94 24.99 -0.90
CA PRO A 177 -19.75 23.86 -0.43
C PRO A 177 -19.08 22.50 -0.67
N ALA A 178 -18.41 22.30 -1.80
CA ALA A 178 -17.71 21.05 -2.09
C ALA A 178 -16.49 20.83 -1.18
N LEU A 179 -15.74 21.88 -0.88
CA LEU A 179 -14.59 21.82 0.03
C LEU A 179 -15.03 21.51 1.47
N VAL A 180 -16.14 22.11 1.92
CA VAL A 180 -16.75 21.80 3.22
C VAL A 180 -17.24 20.35 3.27
N ALA A 181 -17.95 19.88 2.25
CA ALA A 181 -18.41 18.49 2.18
C ALA A 181 -17.23 17.48 2.21
N LEU A 182 -16.13 17.75 1.49
CA LEU A 182 -14.91 16.93 1.57
C LEU A 182 -14.36 16.88 3.00
N ALA A 183 -14.33 18.02 3.68
CA ALA A 183 -13.79 18.13 5.03
C ALA A 183 -14.66 17.41 6.06
N GLU A 184 -15.96 17.63 6.04
CA GLU A 184 -16.94 17.02 6.93
C GLU A 184 -16.98 15.50 6.75
N GLU A 185 -16.99 14.99 5.52
CA GLU A 185 -16.99 13.54 5.27
C GLU A 185 -15.67 12.88 5.68
N ALA A 186 -14.53 13.55 5.44
CA ALA A 186 -13.23 13.03 5.88
C ALA A 186 -13.13 12.96 7.41
N ASP A 187 -13.66 13.96 8.12
CA ASP A 187 -13.72 13.98 9.59
C ASP A 187 -14.72 12.96 10.14
N ALA A 188 -15.90 12.86 9.55
CA ALA A 188 -16.94 11.90 9.93
C ALA A 188 -16.47 10.44 9.77
N MET A 189 -15.77 10.13 8.67
CA MET A 189 -15.11 8.83 8.50
C MET A 189 -13.97 8.66 9.52
N GLY A 190 -13.18 9.71 9.73
CA GLY A 190 -12.05 9.72 10.64
C GLY A 190 -10.93 8.77 10.21
N VAL A 191 -9.85 8.74 10.99
CA VAL A 191 -8.69 7.88 10.71
C VAL A 191 -9.04 6.39 10.78
N GLY A 192 -9.98 6.00 11.65
CA GLY A 192 -10.39 4.60 11.82
C GLY A 192 -10.88 3.98 10.51
N THR A 193 -11.86 4.63 9.87
CA THR A 193 -12.41 4.18 8.58
C THR A 193 -11.38 4.31 7.45
N LEU A 194 -10.62 5.41 7.41
CA LEU A 194 -9.59 5.61 6.37
C LEU A 194 -8.41 4.63 6.44
N SER A 195 -8.19 4.02 7.60
CA SER A 195 -7.12 3.05 7.85
C SER A 195 -7.61 1.61 8.04
N GLU A 196 -8.92 1.34 7.90
CA GLU A 196 -9.55 0.02 8.14
C GLU A 196 -8.87 -1.09 7.32
N ALA A 197 -8.52 -0.80 6.06
CA ALA A 197 -7.83 -1.74 5.17
C ALA A 197 -6.40 -2.08 5.63
N ARG A 198 -5.87 -1.38 6.64
CA ARG A 198 -4.51 -1.48 7.15
C ARG A 198 -3.43 -1.44 6.06
N ALA A 199 -3.72 -0.78 4.94
CA ALA A 199 -2.80 -0.57 3.82
C ALA A 199 -2.24 0.87 3.91
N PRO A 200 -0.96 1.07 4.28
CA PRO A 200 -0.40 2.42 4.48
C PRO A 200 -0.44 3.28 3.21
N GLU A 201 -0.31 2.68 2.03
CA GLU A 201 -0.45 3.37 0.74
C GLU A 201 -1.85 3.98 0.56
N THR A 202 -2.92 3.24 0.91
CA THR A 202 -4.29 3.75 0.81
C THR A 202 -4.50 4.98 1.71
N LEU A 203 -3.90 4.98 2.90
CA LEU A 203 -3.96 6.14 3.81
C LEU A 203 -3.14 7.33 3.26
N LEU A 204 -2.01 7.07 2.61
CA LEU A 204 -1.24 8.08 1.91
C LEU A 204 -2.03 8.69 0.74
N ASP A 205 -2.73 7.88 -0.05
CA ASP A 205 -3.56 8.36 -1.16
C ASP A 205 -4.73 9.21 -0.66
N ALA A 206 -5.38 8.79 0.43
CA ALA A 206 -6.39 9.61 1.12
C ALA A 206 -5.80 10.97 1.57
N MET A 207 -4.63 10.95 2.23
CA MET A 207 -3.95 12.18 2.64
C MET A 207 -3.58 13.07 1.45
N ALA A 208 -3.13 12.48 0.34
CA ALA A 208 -2.76 13.22 -0.87
C ALA A 208 -3.95 13.98 -1.46
N LEU A 209 -5.12 13.35 -1.54
CA LEU A 209 -6.35 14.00 -2.00
C LEU A 209 -6.74 15.21 -1.13
N LEU A 210 -6.65 15.05 0.20
CA LEU A 210 -6.95 16.11 1.17
C LEU A 210 -5.94 17.27 1.08
N VAL A 211 -4.65 16.96 0.97
CA VAL A 211 -3.58 17.95 0.78
C VAL A 211 -3.74 18.69 -0.55
N TRP A 212 -4.07 17.99 -1.64
CA TRP A 212 -4.31 18.66 -2.93
C TRP A 212 -5.50 19.61 -2.87
N ALA A 213 -6.62 19.20 -2.26
CA ALA A 213 -7.78 20.06 -2.08
C ALA A 213 -7.42 21.32 -1.25
N LYS A 214 -6.68 21.14 -0.15
CA LYS A 214 -6.18 22.24 0.69
C LYS A 214 -5.30 23.22 -0.10
N GLU A 215 -4.29 22.70 -0.81
CA GLU A 215 -3.38 23.55 -1.59
C GLU A 215 -4.11 24.33 -2.69
N VAL A 216 -5.02 23.68 -3.43
CA VAL A 216 -5.81 24.37 -4.47
C VAL A 216 -6.74 25.42 -3.85
N ALA A 217 -7.32 25.16 -2.68
CA ALA A 217 -8.12 26.13 -1.96
C ALA A 217 -7.29 27.35 -1.54
N ASP A 218 -6.13 27.13 -0.93
CA ASP A 218 -5.22 28.20 -0.51
C ASP A 218 -4.73 29.02 -1.72
N GLU A 219 -4.37 28.36 -2.83
CA GLU A 219 -4.01 29.00 -4.09
C GLU A 219 -5.18 29.85 -4.64
N ALA A 220 -6.42 29.36 -4.56
CA ALA A 220 -7.61 30.06 -5.00
C ALA A 220 -8.06 31.18 -4.03
N GLY A 221 -7.43 31.32 -2.87
CA GLY A 221 -7.78 32.31 -1.84
C GLY A 221 -8.99 31.92 -0.99
N HIS A 222 -9.34 30.63 -0.96
CA HIS A 222 -10.36 30.08 -0.08
C HIS A 222 -9.74 29.66 1.25
N GLU A 223 -10.44 29.94 2.36
CA GLU A 223 -10.03 29.43 3.66
C GLU A 223 -10.31 27.93 3.74
N SER A 224 -9.27 27.15 4.07
CA SER A 224 -9.40 25.72 4.30
C SER A 224 -10.31 25.46 5.52
N PRO A 225 -11.29 24.52 5.45
CA PRO A 225 -12.08 24.13 6.61
C PRO A 225 -11.21 23.58 7.75
N PRO A 226 -11.55 23.83 9.02
CA PRO A 226 -10.77 23.34 10.16
C PRO A 226 -10.74 21.80 10.23
N GLU A 227 -11.83 21.13 9.86
CA GLU A 227 -11.96 19.67 9.82
C GLU A 227 -10.93 19.05 8.85
N LEU A 228 -10.75 19.68 7.67
CA LEU A 228 -9.77 19.27 6.67
C LEU A 228 -8.35 19.32 7.22
N ARG A 229 -8.00 20.39 7.94
CA ARG A 229 -6.67 20.51 8.58
C ARG A 229 -6.51 19.49 9.71
N ALA A 230 -7.57 19.28 10.49
CA ALA A 230 -7.55 18.35 11.61
C ALA A 230 -7.29 16.91 11.14
N ILE A 231 -8.02 16.42 10.13
CA ILE A 231 -7.84 15.06 9.63
C ILE A 231 -6.45 14.86 9.00
N ILE A 232 -5.91 15.85 8.27
CA ILE A 232 -4.54 15.81 7.74
C ILE A 232 -3.52 15.69 8.89
N ALA A 233 -3.71 16.46 9.98
CA ALA A 233 -2.85 16.43 11.16
C ALA A 233 -2.98 15.13 11.98
N GLN A 234 -4.08 14.40 11.89
CA GLN A 234 -4.24 13.09 12.51
C GLN A 234 -3.59 11.97 11.67
N ILE A 235 -3.65 12.05 10.34
CA ILE A 235 -3.05 11.05 9.44
C ILE A 235 -1.51 11.15 9.41
N ALA A 236 -0.97 12.37 9.38
CA ALA A 236 0.47 12.56 9.14
C ALA A 236 1.39 11.88 10.18
N PRO A 237 1.11 11.90 11.50
CA PRO A 237 1.91 11.18 12.50
C PRO A 237 1.96 9.66 12.27
N ILE A 238 0.87 9.06 11.78
CA ILE A 238 0.79 7.63 11.47
C ILE A 238 1.72 7.30 10.29
N LEU A 239 1.60 8.04 9.20
CA LEU A 239 2.48 7.83 8.03
C LEU A 239 3.95 8.14 8.33
N ARG A 240 4.25 9.08 9.23
CA ARG A 240 5.61 9.32 9.74
C ARG A 240 6.15 8.13 10.53
N ALA A 241 5.32 7.51 11.37
CA ALA A 241 5.70 6.31 12.10
C ALA A 241 5.99 5.15 11.12
N LEU A 242 5.12 4.95 10.13
CA LEU A 242 5.26 3.86 9.15
C LEU A 242 6.31 4.12 8.05
N ARG A 243 7.01 5.25 8.08
CA ARG A 243 8.05 5.55 7.11
C ARG A 243 9.34 4.77 7.40
N HIS A 244 9.81 4.00 6.43
CA HIS A 244 11.13 3.36 6.47
C HIS A 244 12.26 4.39 6.31
N ALA A 245 13.50 3.99 6.68
CA ALA A 245 14.69 4.84 6.58
C ALA A 245 14.99 5.34 5.14
N ASP A 246 14.55 4.63 4.11
CA ASP A 246 14.67 5.04 2.70
C ASP A 246 13.63 6.09 2.29
N GLY A 247 12.56 6.23 3.06
CA GLY A 247 11.44 7.13 2.82
C GLY A 247 10.22 6.50 2.19
N GLY A 248 10.22 5.18 1.96
CA GLY A 248 9.04 4.44 1.51
C GLY A 248 8.13 4.04 2.66
N LEU A 249 6.93 3.58 2.30
CA LEU A 249 6.01 2.87 3.19
C LEU A 249 6.21 1.34 3.07
N PRO A 250 5.83 0.57 4.11
CA PRO A 250 5.88 -0.89 4.05
C PRO A 250 4.74 -1.44 3.18
N CYS A 251 4.96 -2.59 2.57
CA CYS A 251 4.04 -3.21 1.61
C CYS A 251 3.19 -4.30 2.29
N PHE A 252 2.04 -3.90 2.85
CA PHE A 252 1.10 -4.80 3.53
C PHE A 252 -0.33 -4.65 3.02
N HIS A 253 -1.10 -5.74 3.13
CA HIS A 253 -2.55 -5.79 2.86
C HIS A 253 -2.97 -5.13 1.53
N GLY A 254 -2.24 -5.46 0.46
CA GLY A 254 -2.51 -4.94 -0.87
C GLY A 254 -2.08 -3.49 -1.09
N GLY A 255 -1.32 -2.89 -0.19
CA GLY A 255 -0.63 -1.60 -0.38
C GLY A 255 0.84 -1.79 -0.80
N GLY A 256 1.32 -0.91 -1.66
CA GLY A 256 2.73 -0.79 -2.06
C GLY A 256 3.47 0.31 -1.28
N ARG A 257 4.62 0.74 -1.81
CA ARG A 257 5.47 1.78 -1.20
C ARG A 257 4.94 3.21 -1.40
N GLY A 258 3.94 3.40 -2.27
CA GLY A 258 3.52 4.70 -2.78
C GLY A 258 4.47 5.27 -3.84
N ALA A 259 3.99 6.25 -4.61
CA ALA A 259 4.83 6.93 -5.61
C ALA A 259 5.99 7.69 -4.95
N ALA A 260 7.19 7.59 -5.54
CA ALA A 260 8.39 8.23 -5.01
C ALA A 260 8.18 9.73 -4.77
N GLY A 261 8.49 10.19 -3.56
CA GLY A 261 8.34 11.60 -3.15
C GLY A 261 6.93 12.03 -2.76
N ARG A 262 5.88 11.22 -3.01
CA ARG A 262 4.49 11.55 -2.60
C ARG A 262 4.36 11.65 -1.09
N LEU A 263 4.89 10.67 -0.35
CA LEU A 263 4.88 10.68 1.11
C LEU A 263 5.55 11.96 1.66
N ASP A 264 6.76 12.25 1.20
CA ASP A 264 7.50 13.44 1.60
C ASP A 264 6.74 14.74 1.33
N ARG A 265 6.07 14.83 0.18
CA ARG A 265 5.25 15.98 -0.19
C ARG A 265 4.06 16.14 0.77
N CYS A 266 3.30 15.07 1.01
CA CYS A 266 2.15 15.11 1.92
C CYS A 266 2.58 15.46 3.36
N LEU A 267 3.68 14.88 3.84
CA LEU A 267 4.19 15.14 5.20
C LEU A 267 4.73 16.56 5.40
N ARG A 268 5.16 17.26 4.34
CA ARG A 268 5.52 18.68 4.41
C ARG A 268 4.32 19.61 4.49
N ALA A 269 3.16 19.18 3.97
CA ALA A 269 1.92 19.94 4.00
C ALA A 269 1.17 19.83 5.33
N ALA A 270 1.62 18.95 6.23
CA ALA A 270 1.00 18.67 7.51
C ALA A 270 1.94 18.98 8.68
N GLU A 271 1.40 19.50 9.76
CA GLU A 271 2.13 19.72 11.01
C GLU A 271 2.17 18.44 11.86
N GLY A 272 2.76 18.51 13.05
CA GLY A 272 2.85 17.40 13.99
C GLY A 272 4.12 16.54 13.88
N ALA A 273 4.55 15.97 14.99
CA ALA A 273 5.66 15.02 15.02
C ALA A 273 5.21 13.61 14.56
N ALA A 274 6.15 12.69 14.38
CA ALA A 274 5.81 11.28 14.32
C ALA A 274 5.14 10.83 15.63
N LEU A 275 4.27 9.81 15.57
CA LEU A 275 3.82 9.16 16.80
C LEU A 275 5.04 8.65 17.59
N PRO A 276 5.02 8.70 18.94
CA PRO A 276 6.01 8.02 19.74
C PRO A 276 6.13 6.56 19.30
N GLY A 277 7.31 5.94 19.44
CA GLY A 277 7.53 4.51 19.16
C GLY A 277 6.82 3.55 20.13
N HIS A 278 5.75 4.03 20.78
CA HIS A 278 4.93 3.32 21.74
C HIS A 278 3.61 2.91 21.07
N GLY A 279 3.20 1.66 21.30
CA GLY A 279 2.00 1.08 20.72
C GLY A 279 2.15 0.73 19.23
N LEU A 280 1.00 0.60 18.57
CA LEU A 280 0.91 0.21 17.17
C LEU A 280 0.39 1.38 16.32
N ALA A 281 0.96 1.54 15.13
CA ALA A 281 0.44 2.46 14.10
C ALA A 281 -0.26 1.61 13.02
N MET A 282 -1.58 1.76 12.85
CA MET A 282 -2.39 0.92 11.94
C MET A 282 -2.22 -0.60 12.16
N GLY A 283 -1.93 -1.03 13.40
CA GLY A 283 -1.64 -2.42 13.73
C GLY A 283 -0.21 -2.87 13.41
N PHE A 284 0.68 -1.96 13.02
CA PHE A 284 2.09 -2.27 12.79
C PHE A 284 2.96 -1.80 13.97
N ALA A 285 3.87 -2.66 14.40
CA ALA A 285 4.92 -2.34 15.33
C ALA A 285 6.16 -1.82 14.58
N ARG A 286 6.93 -0.93 15.19
CA ARG A 286 8.09 -0.31 14.56
C ARG A 286 9.29 -0.32 15.51
N MET A 287 10.39 -0.89 15.03
CA MET A 287 11.70 -0.75 15.67
C MET A 287 12.60 0.16 14.85
N ALA A 288 13.34 1.04 15.49
CA ALA A 288 14.34 1.87 14.82
C ALA A 288 15.58 2.04 15.69
N ARG A 289 16.75 1.86 15.09
CA ARG A 289 18.06 2.14 15.70
C ARG A 289 19.01 2.67 14.64
N ALA A 290 19.66 3.80 14.93
CA ALA A 290 20.57 4.47 14.01
C ALA A 290 19.97 4.66 12.59
N ARG A 291 20.47 3.94 11.58
CA ARG A 291 20.00 4.01 10.18
C ARG A 291 19.12 2.83 9.76
N THR A 292 18.67 2.03 10.71
CA THR A 292 17.92 0.80 10.48
C THR A 292 16.50 0.95 11.00
N THR A 293 15.51 0.60 10.17
CA THR A 293 14.09 0.59 10.54
C THR A 293 13.45 -0.74 10.16
N LEU A 294 12.74 -1.33 11.11
CA LEU A 294 11.93 -2.53 10.96
C LEU A 294 10.46 -2.19 11.21
N ILE A 295 9.58 -2.74 10.38
CA ILE A 295 8.13 -2.66 10.57
C ILE A 295 7.56 -4.08 10.54
N LEU A 296 6.72 -4.43 11.52
CA LEU A 296 6.13 -5.76 11.69
C LEU A 296 4.60 -5.68 11.80
N ASP A 297 3.89 -6.57 11.10
CA ASP A 297 2.43 -6.70 11.12
C ASP A 297 1.96 -7.37 12.42
N ALA A 298 1.55 -6.55 13.38
CA ALA A 298 1.31 -6.94 14.78
C ALA A 298 -0.18 -7.00 15.16
N ALA A 299 -1.08 -7.09 14.17
CA ALA A 299 -2.51 -7.18 14.42
C ALA A 299 -3.19 -8.17 13.46
N ALA A 300 -4.43 -8.56 13.79
CA ALA A 300 -5.22 -9.43 12.92
C ALA A 300 -5.38 -8.78 11.53
N PRO A 301 -5.33 -9.57 10.43
CA PRO A 301 -5.60 -9.04 9.10
C PRO A 301 -6.99 -8.37 9.05
N PRO A 302 -7.20 -7.32 8.23
CA PRO A 302 -8.50 -6.66 8.13
C PRO A 302 -9.66 -7.62 7.87
N GLY A 303 -10.80 -7.37 8.54
CA GLY A 303 -12.04 -8.13 8.39
C GLY A 303 -13.07 -7.40 7.54
N GLY A 304 -14.31 -7.92 7.52
CA GLY A 304 -15.44 -7.21 6.90
C GLY A 304 -15.21 -6.85 5.42
N PRO A 305 -15.63 -5.67 4.96
CA PRO A 305 -15.39 -5.21 3.58
C PRO A 305 -13.89 -5.13 3.21
N ALA A 306 -13.02 -4.83 4.19
CA ALA A 306 -11.58 -4.72 3.97
C ALA A 306 -10.88 -6.07 3.73
N ALA A 307 -11.53 -7.20 4.08
CA ALA A 307 -10.97 -8.54 3.91
C ALA A 307 -10.75 -8.95 2.44
N ILE A 308 -11.31 -8.22 1.47
CA ILE A 308 -11.09 -8.41 0.03
C ILE A 308 -9.63 -8.13 -0.36
N ARG A 309 -8.97 -7.18 0.29
CA ARG A 309 -7.57 -6.78 0.02
C ARG A 309 -6.59 -7.24 1.08
N ALA A 310 -7.09 -7.78 2.19
CA ALA A 310 -6.26 -8.27 3.28
C ALA A 310 -5.35 -9.43 2.84
N HIS A 311 -4.19 -9.51 3.50
CA HIS A 311 -3.15 -10.51 3.29
C HIS A 311 -2.99 -11.34 4.57
N ALA A 312 -2.56 -12.60 4.43
CA ALA A 312 -2.16 -13.47 5.53
C ALA A 312 -0.73 -13.16 6.01
N SER A 313 -0.50 -11.91 6.39
CA SER A 313 0.82 -11.33 6.70
C SER A 313 1.13 -11.22 8.19
N THR A 314 0.32 -11.81 9.06
CA THR A 314 0.49 -11.68 10.53
C THR A 314 1.90 -12.08 10.97
N LEU A 315 2.56 -11.19 11.71
CA LEU A 315 3.97 -11.22 12.15
C LEU A 315 5.03 -11.16 11.04
N ALA A 316 4.63 -10.88 9.79
CA ALA A 316 5.59 -10.57 8.73
C ALA A 316 6.31 -9.25 9.02
N LEU A 317 7.56 -9.15 8.56
CA LEU A 317 8.40 -7.98 8.78
C LEU A 317 9.02 -7.44 7.48
N GLU A 318 9.31 -6.14 7.47
CA GLU A 318 10.19 -5.50 6.49
C GLU A 318 11.35 -4.81 7.22
N LEU A 319 12.55 -4.86 6.64
CA LEU A 319 13.77 -4.27 7.20
C LEU A 319 14.46 -3.40 6.15
N THR A 320 14.75 -2.16 6.50
CA THR A 320 15.54 -1.24 5.68
C THR A 320 16.75 -0.77 6.48
N VAL A 321 17.93 -0.84 5.88
CA VAL A 321 19.21 -0.44 6.47
C VAL A 321 19.84 0.65 5.60
N ALA A 322 20.17 1.80 6.17
CA ALA A 322 20.90 2.87 5.48
C ALA A 322 20.28 3.27 4.11
N ARG A 323 18.95 3.36 4.06
CA ARG A 323 18.14 3.63 2.86
C ARG A 323 18.13 2.51 1.81
N GLN A 324 18.60 1.31 2.14
CA GLN A 324 18.56 0.12 1.30
C GLN A 324 17.58 -0.89 1.91
N PRO A 325 16.46 -1.20 1.23
CA PRO A 325 15.58 -2.30 1.63
C PRO A 325 16.38 -3.61 1.60
N LEU A 326 16.28 -4.38 2.67
CA LEU A 326 17.05 -5.61 2.84
C LEU A 326 16.09 -6.81 2.88
N ILE A 327 15.20 -6.83 3.88
CA ILE A 327 14.06 -7.76 3.94
C ILE A 327 12.80 -7.03 3.50
N VAL A 328 12.06 -7.62 2.57
CA VAL A 328 10.82 -7.07 2.03
C VAL A 328 9.71 -8.12 2.11
N ASN A 329 8.49 -7.74 1.74
CA ASN A 329 7.46 -8.70 1.31
C ASN A 329 7.38 -8.70 -0.22
N CYS A 330 6.69 -9.69 -0.81
CA CYS A 330 6.50 -9.70 -2.26
C CYS A 330 5.75 -8.46 -2.75
N GLY A 331 4.84 -7.88 -1.96
CA GLY A 331 4.05 -6.71 -2.36
C GLY A 331 2.69 -7.05 -2.99
N PRO A 332 1.94 -6.06 -3.49
CA PRO A 332 0.60 -6.26 -4.03
C PRO A 332 0.61 -6.88 -5.44
N GLY A 333 -0.06 -8.02 -5.61
CA GLY A 333 -0.13 -8.74 -6.88
C GLY A 333 -1.27 -8.32 -7.83
N ASP A 334 -2.15 -7.42 -7.42
CA ASP A 334 -3.31 -6.98 -8.24
C ASP A 334 -2.91 -6.27 -9.54
N GLY A 335 -1.70 -5.71 -9.59
CA GLY A 335 -1.09 -5.17 -10.79
C GLY A 335 -0.51 -6.20 -11.76
N PHE A 336 -0.64 -7.52 -11.49
CA PHE A 336 -0.01 -8.60 -12.28
C PHE A 336 -0.99 -9.73 -12.66
N GLY A 337 -2.29 -9.47 -12.56
CA GLY A 337 -3.35 -10.37 -13.01
C GLY A 337 -3.93 -11.21 -11.88
N ALA A 338 -5.04 -11.90 -12.13
CA ALA A 338 -5.85 -12.53 -11.09
C ALA A 338 -5.09 -13.58 -10.25
N LEU A 339 -4.18 -14.34 -10.89
CA LEU A 339 -3.35 -15.32 -10.20
C LEU A 339 -2.40 -14.66 -9.18
N TRP A 340 -1.72 -13.59 -9.59
CA TRP A 340 -0.85 -12.83 -8.68
C TRP A 340 -1.64 -12.10 -7.60
N ALA A 341 -2.77 -11.50 -7.95
CA ALA A 341 -3.68 -10.84 -7.02
C ALA A 341 -4.11 -11.78 -5.87
N LYS A 342 -4.28 -13.07 -6.18
CA LYS A 342 -4.59 -14.10 -5.20
C LYS A 342 -3.33 -14.60 -4.47
N ALA A 343 -2.29 -14.97 -5.20
CA ALA A 343 -1.08 -15.58 -4.64
C ALA A 343 -0.34 -14.65 -3.67
N SER A 344 -0.25 -13.35 -3.98
CA SER A 344 0.46 -12.37 -3.16
C SER A 344 -0.13 -12.21 -1.75
N ARG A 345 -1.34 -12.71 -1.52
CA ARG A 345 -2.05 -12.64 -0.23
C ARG A 345 -1.68 -13.77 0.72
N ALA A 346 -0.98 -14.80 0.25
CA ALA A 346 -0.57 -15.95 1.05
C ALA A 346 0.62 -15.61 1.96
N THR A 347 0.73 -16.29 3.10
CA THR A 347 1.86 -16.10 4.05
C THR A 347 3.21 -16.38 3.40
N ALA A 348 3.28 -17.32 2.44
CA ALA A 348 4.49 -17.62 1.68
C ALA A 348 4.99 -16.47 0.78
N CYS A 349 4.21 -15.39 0.60
CA CYS A 349 4.63 -14.16 -0.08
C CYS A 349 5.07 -13.05 0.89
N HIS A 350 5.24 -13.39 2.17
CA HIS A 350 5.63 -12.47 3.23
C HIS A 350 6.80 -13.03 4.03
N SER A 351 7.60 -12.13 4.62
CA SER A 351 8.74 -12.50 5.45
C SER A 351 8.29 -12.94 6.86
N ALA A 352 7.68 -14.12 6.91
CA ALA A 352 6.99 -14.70 8.06
C ALA A 352 7.23 -16.22 8.16
N LEU A 353 6.79 -16.80 9.28
CA LEU A 353 6.67 -18.25 9.43
C LEU A 353 5.45 -18.77 8.65
N CYS A 354 5.58 -19.91 7.98
CA CYS A 354 4.51 -20.59 7.24
C CYS A 354 4.51 -22.09 7.57
N LEU A 355 3.37 -22.61 8.02
CA LEU A 355 3.19 -24.01 8.44
C LEU A 355 2.79 -24.90 7.25
N GLU A 356 3.61 -25.85 6.82
CA GLU A 356 3.30 -26.79 5.71
C GLU A 356 2.70 -26.12 4.44
N GLY A 357 3.15 -24.92 4.08
CA GLY A 357 2.56 -24.15 2.97
C GLY A 357 1.16 -23.57 3.25
N LEU A 358 0.64 -23.74 4.46
CA LEU A 358 -0.59 -23.14 4.97
C LEU A 358 -0.32 -21.72 5.46
N SER A 359 -1.17 -20.81 5.00
CA SER A 359 -1.15 -19.42 5.44
C SER A 359 -1.76 -19.27 6.84
N SER A 360 -1.32 -18.25 7.57
CA SER A 360 -1.88 -17.85 8.87
C SER A 360 -3.29 -17.29 8.75
N SER A 361 -3.75 -17.02 7.53
CA SER A 361 -5.16 -16.75 7.21
C SER A 361 -5.55 -17.34 5.86
N ARG A 362 -6.81 -17.75 5.69
CA ARG A 362 -7.29 -18.40 4.46
C ARG A 362 -8.41 -17.62 3.78
N LEU A 363 -8.38 -17.66 2.45
CA LEU A 363 -9.48 -17.20 1.60
C LEU A 363 -10.66 -18.14 1.76
N ASN A 364 -11.88 -17.61 1.65
CA ASN A 364 -13.10 -18.40 1.70
C ASN A 364 -13.05 -19.56 0.68
N PRO A 365 -12.96 -20.83 1.14
CA PRO A 365 -12.91 -21.97 0.23
C PRO A 365 -14.26 -22.21 -0.47
N ASN A 366 -15.35 -21.68 0.09
CA ASN A 366 -16.72 -21.88 -0.38
C ASN A 366 -17.26 -20.68 -1.17
N ARG A 367 -16.39 -19.82 -1.69
CA ARG A 367 -16.83 -18.67 -2.52
C ARG A 367 -17.55 -19.15 -3.78
N GLN A 368 -18.60 -18.42 -4.17
CA GLN A 368 -19.27 -18.67 -5.44
C GLN A 368 -18.54 -17.98 -6.60
N GLU A 369 -18.78 -18.45 -7.83
CA GLU A 369 -18.27 -17.77 -9.02
C GLU A 369 -18.84 -16.35 -9.09
N GLY A 370 -17.96 -15.37 -9.34
CA GLY A 370 -18.30 -13.95 -9.31
C GLY A 370 -18.16 -13.27 -7.94
N GLU A 371 -18.06 -14.03 -6.84
CA GLU A 371 -17.74 -13.45 -5.53
C GLU A 371 -16.25 -13.11 -5.40
N PRO A 372 -15.91 -12.00 -4.72
CA PRO A 372 -14.52 -11.63 -4.49
C PRO A 372 -13.82 -12.66 -3.58
N ASP A 373 -12.51 -12.81 -3.75
CA ASP A 373 -11.68 -13.57 -2.81
C ASP A 373 -11.59 -12.80 -1.48
N VAL A 374 -12.20 -13.33 -0.41
CA VAL A 374 -12.25 -12.71 0.94
C VAL A 374 -11.51 -13.59 1.95
N LEU A 375 -10.70 -13.00 2.84
CA LEU A 375 -10.14 -13.73 3.99
C LEU A 375 -11.21 -13.99 5.05
N THR A 376 -11.42 -15.26 5.42
CA THR A 376 -12.44 -15.68 6.39
C THR A 376 -11.87 -16.33 7.63
N GLU A 377 -10.88 -17.20 7.47
CA GLU A 377 -10.19 -17.85 8.59
C GLU A 377 -8.98 -16.99 8.95
N ARG A 378 -9.14 -16.07 9.91
CA ARG A 378 -8.09 -15.16 10.37
C ARG A 378 -7.72 -15.51 11.82
N PRO A 379 -6.50 -15.18 12.29
CA PRO A 379 -6.17 -15.26 13.71
C PRO A 379 -7.19 -14.46 14.53
N SER A 380 -7.69 -15.06 15.60
CA SER A 380 -8.63 -14.40 16.52
C SER A 380 -7.88 -13.56 17.55
N LEU A 381 -6.72 -14.04 17.97
CA LEU A 381 -5.82 -13.36 18.88
C LEU A 381 -4.51 -13.04 18.18
N VAL A 382 -4.22 -11.75 18.04
CA VAL A 382 -2.90 -11.23 17.67
C VAL A 382 -2.51 -10.20 18.70
N TRP A 383 -1.29 -10.30 19.20
CA TRP A 383 -0.77 -9.40 20.21
C TRP A 383 0.69 -9.06 19.94
N ALA A 384 1.12 -7.91 20.47
CA ALA A 384 2.50 -7.50 20.50
C ALA A 384 2.75 -6.66 21.74
N GLY A 385 3.95 -6.76 22.28
CA GLY A 385 4.42 -6.06 23.46
C GLY A 385 4.92 -7.01 24.55
N ASP A 386 5.41 -6.41 25.63
CA ASP A 386 6.02 -7.13 26.75
C ASP A 386 5.02 -7.41 27.86
N CYS A 387 5.34 -8.37 28.72
CA CYS A 387 4.59 -8.59 29.94
C CYS A 387 5.14 -7.73 31.08
N ASP A 388 4.26 -7.06 31.82
CA ASP A 388 4.63 -6.44 33.09
C ASP A 388 4.96 -7.50 34.16
N ALA A 389 5.38 -7.06 35.35
CA ALA A 389 5.71 -7.95 36.47
C ALA A 389 4.52 -8.81 36.96
N LEU A 390 3.29 -8.48 36.56
CA LEU A 390 2.06 -9.20 36.88
C LEU A 390 1.61 -10.13 35.73
N GLY A 391 2.35 -10.14 34.61
CA GLY A 391 2.03 -10.93 33.43
C GLY A 391 0.99 -10.28 32.51
N ASN A 392 0.65 -9.00 32.69
CA ASN A 392 -0.23 -8.30 31.77
C ASN A 392 0.54 -7.84 30.54
N LEU A 393 -0.05 -8.03 29.37
CA LEU A 393 0.48 -7.49 28.13
C LEU A 393 0.44 -5.96 28.16
N THR A 394 1.60 -5.35 27.96
CA THR A 394 1.78 -3.92 27.77
C THR A 394 1.93 -3.60 26.30
N ALA A 395 1.58 -2.38 25.89
CA ALA A 395 1.76 -1.97 24.50
C ALA A 395 3.25 -1.97 24.13
N PRO A 396 3.62 -2.31 22.87
CA PRO A 396 5.01 -2.32 22.45
C PRO A 396 5.70 -1.00 22.73
N ASP A 397 6.89 -1.03 23.33
CA ASP A 397 7.75 0.14 23.46
C ASP A 397 9.16 -0.22 23.00
N CYS A 398 9.46 0.11 21.74
CA CYS A 398 10.78 -0.16 21.18
C CYS A 398 11.78 0.98 21.47
N GLY A 399 11.39 2.00 22.24
CA GLY A 399 12.19 3.18 22.56
C GLY A 399 12.49 4.09 21.36
N PRO A 400 13.15 5.23 21.60
CA PRO A 400 13.50 6.18 20.55
C PRO A 400 14.62 5.65 19.63
N ALA A 401 14.68 6.18 18.41
CA ALA A 401 15.65 5.75 17.38
C ALA A 401 17.14 5.89 17.77
N HIS A 402 17.43 6.77 18.75
CA HIS A 402 18.78 7.03 19.26
C HIS A 402 19.00 6.50 20.69
N SER A 403 18.20 5.52 21.13
CA SER A 403 18.40 4.87 22.42
C SER A 403 19.77 4.13 22.46
N PRO A 404 20.51 4.18 23.58
CA PRO A 404 21.71 3.38 23.77
C PRO A 404 21.41 1.88 24.02
N GLU A 405 20.15 1.54 24.28
CA GLU A 405 19.71 0.17 24.52
C GLU A 405 19.17 -0.47 23.23
N PRO A 406 19.29 -1.80 23.06
CA PRO A 406 18.62 -2.50 21.97
C PRO A 406 17.11 -2.20 21.95
N ALA A 407 16.50 -2.16 20.77
CA ALA A 407 15.04 -2.25 20.68
C ALA A 407 14.64 -3.72 20.81
N HIS A 408 13.53 -3.96 21.50
CA HIS A 408 12.94 -5.27 21.66
C HIS A 408 11.47 -5.26 21.26
N LEU A 409 10.98 -6.38 20.76
CA LEU A 409 9.60 -6.59 20.39
C LEU A 409 9.28 -8.08 20.48
N LEU A 410 8.30 -8.43 21.31
CA LEU A 410 7.66 -9.74 21.33
C LEU A 410 6.26 -9.64 20.71
N ALA A 411 5.87 -10.62 19.90
CA ALA A 411 4.55 -10.69 19.29
C ALA A 411 4.10 -12.13 19.07
N GLY A 412 2.78 -12.36 19.00
CA GLY A 412 2.22 -13.70 18.82
C GLY A 412 0.86 -13.71 18.11
N HIS A 413 0.53 -14.83 17.48
CA HIS A 413 -0.79 -15.08 16.90
C HIS A 413 -1.23 -16.54 16.96
N ASP A 414 -2.55 -16.76 16.94
CA ASP A 414 -3.22 -18.07 17.04
C ASP A 414 -3.70 -18.63 15.68
N GLY A 415 -3.06 -18.22 14.58
CA GLY A 415 -3.55 -18.49 13.21
C GLY A 415 -3.66 -19.99 12.83
N TRP A 416 -3.00 -20.86 13.59
CA TRP A 416 -3.07 -22.32 13.42
C TRP A 416 -3.63 -23.04 14.64
N LEU A 417 -4.20 -22.33 15.62
CA LEU A 417 -4.73 -22.92 16.84
C LEU A 417 -5.89 -23.87 16.56
N ASP A 418 -6.88 -23.42 15.79
CA ASP A 418 -8.07 -24.24 15.49
C ASP A 418 -7.78 -25.44 14.58
N SER A 419 -6.73 -25.35 13.76
CA SER A 419 -6.40 -26.40 12.78
C SER A 419 -5.33 -27.39 13.27
N HIS A 420 -4.36 -26.92 14.05
CA HIS A 420 -3.20 -27.71 14.46
C HIS A 420 -2.89 -27.60 15.96
N GLY A 421 -3.63 -26.80 16.73
CA GLY A 421 -3.33 -26.54 18.13
C GLY A 421 -2.06 -25.70 18.32
N LEU A 422 -1.69 -24.85 17.35
CA LEU A 422 -0.42 -24.14 17.36
C LEU A 422 -0.59 -22.62 17.45
N THR A 423 0.15 -22.03 18.39
CA THR A 423 0.42 -20.60 18.49
C THR A 423 1.82 -20.31 17.98
N HIS A 424 1.96 -19.24 17.21
CA HIS A 424 3.25 -18.72 16.75
C HIS A 424 3.64 -17.48 17.54
N LEU A 425 4.88 -17.44 18.00
CA LEU A 425 5.49 -16.29 18.66
C LEU A 425 6.75 -15.88 17.91
N ARG A 426 6.96 -14.57 17.76
CA ARG A 426 8.16 -13.97 17.21
C ARG A 426 8.72 -12.94 18.19
N GLU A 427 9.98 -13.09 18.54
CA GLU A 427 10.72 -12.16 19.38
C GLU A 427 11.88 -11.56 18.59
N LEU A 428 12.09 -10.25 18.68
CA LEU A 428 13.07 -9.51 17.90
C LEU A 428 13.90 -8.58 18.78
N TRP A 429 15.21 -8.54 18.54
CA TRP A 429 16.13 -7.58 19.14
C TRP A 429 16.94 -6.87 18.08
N LEU A 430 16.80 -5.55 18.01
CA LEU A 430 17.60 -4.69 17.13
C LEU A 430 18.65 -3.96 17.96
N SER A 431 19.93 -4.21 17.66
CA SER A 431 21.06 -3.60 18.38
C SER A 431 21.01 -2.08 18.36
N ALA A 432 21.54 -1.43 19.40
CA ALA A 432 21.51 0.03 19.54
C ALA A 432 22.16 0.79 18.37
N ASP A 433 23.19 0.20 17.75
CA ASP A 433 23.86 0.73 16.56
C ASP A 433 23.14 0.40 15.24
N GLY A 434 22.06 -0.37 15.29
CA GLY A 434 21.28 -0.82 14.15
C GLY A 434 22.01 -1.79 13.22
N ALA A 435 23.11 -2.40 13.67
CA ALA A 435 23.96 -3.28 12.86
C ALA A 435 23.68 -4.78 13.05
N SER A 436 22.76 -5.16 13.93
CA SER A 436 22.36 -6.55 14.17
C SER A 436 20.88 -6.63 14.50
N LEU A 437 20.15 -7.50 13.79
CA LEU A 437 18.81 -7.94 14.10
C LEU A 437 18.87 -9.42 14.50
N GLN A 438 18.56 -9.71 15.75
CA GLN A 438 18.35 -11.07 16.24
C GLN A 438 16.86 -11.34 16.28
N GLY A 439 16.47 -12.55 15.92
CA GLY A 439 15.09 -12.97 16.01
C GLY A 439 14.96 -14.41 16.46
N GLU A 440 13.81 -14.69 17.04
CA GLU A 440 13.42 -16.01 17.49
C GLU A 440 11.99 -16.27 17.06
N ASP A 441 11.76 -17.37 16.36
CA ASP A 441 10.42 -17.83 16.00
C ASP A 441 10.12 -19.13 16.75
N SER A 442 8.96 -19.16 17.43
CA SER A 442 8.50 -20.29 18.23
C SER A 442 7.12 -20.76 17.78
N LEU A 443 6.94 -22.07 17.63
CA LEU A 443 5.64 -22.73 17.47
C LEU A 443 5.37 -23.59 18.69
N ALA A 444 4.22 -23.41 19.35
CA ALA A 444 3.89 -24.18 20.54
C ALA A 444 2.40 -24.47 20.70
N ALA A 445 2.10 -25.66 21.22
CA ALA A 445 0.78 -26.04 21.73
C ALA A 445 0.70 -25.72 23.23
N LEU A 446 0.09 -24.58 23.56
CA LEU A 446 0.19 -23.95 24.88
C LEU A 446 -0.68 -24.59 25.97
N ASP A 447 -1.76 -25.28 25.61
CA ASP A 447 -2.68 -25.93 26.56
C ASP A 447 -2.99 -27.39 26.20
N ALA A 448 -3.70 -28.10 27.08
CA ALA A 448 -4.01 -29.52 26.91
C ALA A 448 -4.88 -29.82 25.67
N SER A 449 -5.79 -28.91 25.30
CA SER A 449 -6.65 -29.07 24.11
C SER A 449 -5.82 -28.92 22.84
N ALA A 450 -5.01 -27.87 22.79
CA ALA A 450 -4.06 -27.62 21.72
C ALA A 450 -3.07 -28.78 21.54
N GLN A 451 -2.55 -29.33 22.64
CA GLN A 451 -1.65 -30.49 22.61
C GLN A 451 -2.32 -31.75 22.09
N ALA A 452 -3.56 -32.02 22.50
CA ALA A 452 -4.32 -33.17 22.00
C ALA A 452 -4.60 -33.06 20.49
N LEU A 453 -4.97 -31.86 20.02
CA LEU A 453 -5.16 -31.61 18.58
C LEU A 453 -3.86 -31.79 17.80
N LEU A 454 -2.75 -31.21 18.27
CA LEU A 454 -1.44 -31.38 17.63
C LEU A 454 -1.03 -32.85 17.56
N ASP A 455 -1.18 -33.60 18.65
CA ASP A 455 -0.83 -35.03 18.69
C ASP A 455 -1.72 -35.87 17.75
N GLN A 456 -2.92 -35.39 17.41
CA GLN A 456 -3.81 -36.03 16.44
C GLN A 456 -3.43 -35.73 14.99
N VAL A 457 -3.03 -34.49 14.67
CA VAL A 457 -2.80 -34.06 13.28
C VAL A 457 -1.34 -34.13 12.84
N ARG A 458 -0.38 -34.14 13.78
CA ARG A 458 1.05 -34.17 13.47
C ARG A 458 1.45 -35.52 12.87
N PRO A 459 2.06 -35.56 11.67
CA PRO A 459 2.56 -36.80 11.09
C PRO A 459 3.79 -37.32 11.86
N GLU A 460 4.12 -38.60 11.71
CA GLU A 460 5.28 -39.21 12.39
C GLU A 460 6.61 -38.50 12.09
N ALA A 461 6.76 -37.93 10.88
CA ALA A 461 7.94 -37.18 10.47
C ALA A 461 8.07 -35.81 11.18
N GLY A 462 7.06 -35.38 11.93
CA GLY A 462 6.92 -34.03 12.46
C GLY A 462 6.24 -33.10 11.45
N LEU A 463 5.65 -32.01 11.96
CA LEU A 463 4.93 -31.03 11.15
C LEU A 463 5.93 -30.04 10.55
N ALA A 464 5.97 -29.92 9.22
CA ALA A 464 6.95 -29.08 8.55
C ALA A 464 6.58 -27.59 8.61
N PHE A 465 7.56 -26.70 8.68
CA PHE A 465 7.34 -25.26 8.54
C PHE A 465 8.58 -24.55 8.03
N ASP A 466 8.36 -23.36 7.48
CA ASP A 466 9.40 -22.49 6.93
C ASP A 466 9.33 -21.12 7.57
N ILE A 467 10.47 -20.56 7.95
CA ILE A 467 10.61 -19.13 8.24
C ILE A 467 11.22 -18.47 7.00
N ARG A 468 10.48 -17.56 6.38
CA ARG A 468 10.84 -16.94 5.10
C ARG A 468 11.32 -15.51 5.29
N PHE A 469 12.32 -15.12 4.50
CA PHE A 469 12.79 -13.75 4.39
C PHE A 469 12.99 -13.40 2.92
N HIS A 470 12.05 -12.66 2.33
CA HIS A 470 12.18 -12.20 0.94
C HIS A 470 13.20 -11.07 0.86
N LEU A 471 14.15 -11.21 -0.06
CA LEU A 471 15.26 -10.29 -0.21
C LEU A 471 14.97 -9.28 -1.31
N HIS A 472 15.35 -8.03 -1.10
CA HIS A 472 15.23 -7.02 -2.14
C HIS A 472 16.09 -7.41 -3.37
N PRO A 473 15.57 -7.30 -4.61
CA PRO A 473 16.25 -7.78 -5.82
C PRO A 473 17.50 -6.97 -6.23
N ASP A 474 17.83 -5.88 -5.53
CA ASP A 474 19.09 -5.14 -5.72
C ASP A 474 20.26 -5.74 -4.92
N LEU A 475 19.99 -6.71 -4.04
CA LEU A 475 21.03 -7.36 -3.26
C LEU A 475 21.76 -8.42 -4.10
N VAL A 476 23.07 -8.52 -3.93
CA VAL A 476 23.83 -9.69 -4.35
C VAL A 476 23.83 -10.69 -3.21
N VAL A 477 23.39 -11.91 -3.48
CA VAL A 477 23.12 -12.93 -2.46
C VAL A 477 23.92 -14.18 -2.75
N ALA A 478 24.60 -14.72 -1.75
CA ALA A 478 25.33 -15.98 -1.84
C ALA A 478 25.11 -16.82 -0.58
N GLN A 479 24.95 -18.13 -0.75
CA GLN A 479 24.91 -19.07 0.38
C GLN A 479 26.31 -19.62 0.64
N ASP A 480 26.75 -19.60 1.89
CA ASP A 480 28.00 -20.17 2.38
C ASP A 480 27.69 -21.19 3.48
N GLY A 481 27.53 -22.46 3.11
CA GLY A 481 27.11 -23.52 4.02
C GLY A 481 25.73 -23.26 4.63
N GLN A 482 25.69 -23.00 5.95
CA GLN A 482 24.49 -22.70 6.73
C GLN A 482 24.27 -21.19 6.97
N GLU A 483 25.05 -20.35 6.29
CA GLU A 483 24.91 -18.90 6.34
C GLU A 483 24.52 -18.35 4.96
N VAL A 484 23.91 -17.16 4.94
CA VAL A 484 23.65 -16.42 3.71
C VAL A 484 24.30 -15.05 3.81
N VAL A 485 25.12 -14.71 2.81
CA VAL A 485 25.79 -13.42 2.68
C VAL A 485 25.00 -12.53 1.74
N LEU A 486 24.69 -11.32 2.20
CA LEU A 486 23.93 -10.30 1.49
C LEU A 486 24.85 -9.09 1.29
N THR A 487 25.11 -8.72 0.04
CA THR A 487 25.88 -7.50 -0.29
C THR A 487 24.93 -6.45 -0.84
N LEU A 488 24.85 -5.33 -0.12
CA LEU A 488 24.04 -4.18 -0.51
C LEU A 488 24.67 -3.45 -1.71
N PRO A 489 23.91 -2.64 -2.46
CA PRO A 489 24.46 -1.79 -3.53
C PRO A 489 25.56 -0.83 -3.07
N THR A 490 25.60 -0.52 -1.76
CA THR A 490 26.64 0.31 -1.14
C THR A 490 27.96 -0.43 -0.90
N GLY A 491 28.01 -1.75 -1.11
CA GLY A 491 29.12 -2.63 -0.75
C GLY A 491 29.12 -3.09 0.70
N GLU A 492 28.15 -2.64 1.52
CA GLU A 492 27.97 -3.14 2.89
C GLU A 492 27.53 -4.61 2.87
N ILE A 493 28.16 -5.44 3.71
CA ILE A 493 27.91 -6.87 3.77
C ILE A 493 27.14 -7.20 5.04
N TRP A 494 26.06 -7.96 4.90
CA TRP A 494 25.28 -8.54 5.98
C TRP A 494 25.32 -10.06 5.89
N ARG A 495 25.24 -10.73 7.03
CA ARG A 495 25.24 -12.19 7.15
C ARG A 495 24.01 -12.62 7.92
N PHE A 496 23.26 -13.55 7.33
CA PHE A 496 22.23 -14.32 8.00
C PHE A 496 22.82 -15.63 8.52
N SER A 497 22.58 -15.95 9.79
CA SER A 497 22.94 -17.20 10.44
C SER A 497 21.79 -17.66 11.35
N HIS A 498 21.83 -18.92 11.79
CA HIS A 498 20.84 -19.52 12.69
C HIS A 498 21.49 -20.47 13.70
N ASP A 499 20.73 -20.93 14.68
CA ASP A 499 21.18 -21.76 15.81
C ASP A 499 21.43 -23.24 15.47
N GLY A 500 21.18 -23.67 14.23
CA GLY A 500 21.37 -25.03 13.76
C GLY A 500 20.17 -25.95 13.94
N VAL A 501 19.05 -25.48 14.49
CA VAL A 501 17.81 -26.27 14.64
C VAL A 501 17.16 -26.53 13.27
N GLY A 502 17.16 -25.51 12.41
CA GLY A 502 16.63 -25.59 11.05
C GLY A 502 17.70 -25.86 10.00
N ARG A 503 17.26 -25.87 8.73
CA ARG A 503 18.13 -25.89 7.55
C ARG A 503 17.84 -24.68 6.70
N VAL A 504 18.88 -23.92 6.35
CA VAL A 504 18.75 -22.77 5.46
C VAL A 504 18.92 -23.16 3.98
N ALA A 505 18.12 -22.53 3.12
CA ALA A 505 18.26 -22.58 1.68
C ALA A 505 17.95 -21.20 1.06
N LEU A 506 18.56 -20.92 -0.09
CA LEU A 506 18.14 -19.84 -0.97
C LEU A 506 17.15 -20.35 -2.02
N GLU A 507 15.96 -19.75 -2.07
CA GLU A 507 14.91 -20.08 -3.02
C GLU A 507 14.55 -18.88 -3.91
N PRO A 508 13.97 -19.12 -5.10
CA PRO A 508 13.39 -18.06 -5.92
C PRO A 508 12.28 -17.30 -5.19
N SER A 509 12.17 -16.01 -5.48
CA SER A 509 11.16 -15.09 -4.97
C SER A 509 10.83 -14.06 -6.06
N CYS A 510 9.97 -13.09 -5.75
CA CYS A 510 9.72 -11.94 -6.59
C CYS A 510 9.44 -10.69 -5.76
N LEU A 511 9.60 -9.53 -6.40
CA LEU A 511 9.08 -8.25 -5.94
C LEU A 511 7.99 -7.80 -6.92
N LEU A 512 6.80 -7.54 -6.38
CA LEU A 512 5.60 -7.08 -7.05
C LEU A 512 5.43 -5.59 -6.75
N ASP A 513 5.89 -4.77 -7.69
CA ASP A 513 5.74 -3.32 -7.65
C ASP A 513 4.82 -2.89 -8.80
N ARG A 514 3.68 -2.27 -8.48
CA ARG A 514 2.72 -1.77 -9.49
C ARG A 514 3.33 -0.78 -10.50
N ASN A 515 4.51 -0.24 -10.21
CA ASN A 515 5.25 0.61 -11.14
C ASN A 515 6.02 -0.17 -12.21
N LEU A 516 6.12 -1.49 -12.10
CA LEU A 516 6.78 -2.37 -13.06
C LEU A 516 5.76 -3.09 -13.94
N ALA A 517 6.15 -3.36 -15.19
CA ALA A 517 5.30 -4.08 -16.14
C ALA A 517 5.20 -5.58 -15.81
N GLU A 518 6.22 -6.14 -15.17
CA GLU A 518 6.33 -7.56 -14.83
C GLU A 518 6.86 -7.72 -13.39
N PRO A 519 6.52 -8.82 -12.71
CA PRO A 519 7.14 -9.19 -11.44
C PRO A 519 8.66 -9.19 -11.58
N ARG A 520 9.36 -8.51 -10.66
CA ARG A 520 10.83 -8.50 -10.67
C ARG A 520 11.35 -9.76 -9.98
N PRO A 521 12.12 -10.64 -10.66
CA PRO A 521 12.70 -11.81 -10.01
C PRO A 521 13.59 -11.43 -8.83
N ALA A 522 13.49 -12.18 -7.74
CA ALA A 522 14.24 -11.98 -6.51
C ALA A 522 14.62 -13.34 -5.89
N GLN A 523 15.22 -13.31 -4.71
CA GLN A 523 15.52 -14.49 -3.91
C GLN A 523 14.93 -14.34 -2.51
N GLN A 524 14.79 -15.45 -1.80
CA GLN A 524 14.41 -15.47 -0.39
C GLN A 524 15.30 -16.45 0.37
N ILE A 525 15.52 -16.16 1.66
CA ILE A 525 16.07 -17.12 2.61
C ILE A 525 14.90 -17.93 3.15
N VAL A 526 15.01 -19.25 3.11
CA VAL A 526 14.04 -20.19 3.69
C VAL A 526 14.75 -21.01 4.76
N LEU A 527 14.32 -20.85 6.00
CA LEU A 527 14.79 -21.62 7.14
C LEU A 527 13.73 -22.65 7.51
N SER A 528 13.95 -23.90 7.10
CA SER A 528 12.98 -24.99 7.24
C SER A 528 13.28 -25.87 8.45
N ALA A 529 12.23 -26.31 9.15
CA ALA A 529 12.34 -27.26 10.25
C ALA A 529 11.08 -28.15 10.35
N HIS A 530 11.14 -29.15 11.23
CA HIS A 530 9.99 -30.00 11.56
C HIS A 530 9.73 -29.91 13.06
N LEU A 531 8.49 -29.58 13.42
CA LEU A 531 8.03 -29.68 14.80
C LEU A 531 7.76 -31.15 15.13
N GLN A 532 8.67 -31.77 15.89
CA GLN A 532 8.54 -33.17 16.35
C GLN A 532 7.80 -33.28 17.69
N GLY A 533 7.96 -32.28 18.56
CA GLY A 533 7.33 -32.23 19.88
C GLY A 533 6.08 -31.34 19.91
N ARG A 534 5.78 -30.81 21.10
CA ARG A 534 4.69 -29.85 21.34
C ARG A 534 5.13 -28.39 21.26
N ALA A 535 6.43 -28.15 21.18
CA ALA A 535 7.00 -26.84 20.95
C ALA A 535 8.33 -26.95 20.18
N ILE A 536 8.67 -25.92 19.44
CA ILE A 536 9.98 -25.70 18.81
C ILE A 536 10.27 -24.21 18.80
N GLN A 537 11.54 -23.87 18.90
CA GLN A 537 12.08 -22.52 18.91
C GLN A 537 13.30 -22.50 17.99
N ILE A 538 13.41 -21.48 17.14
CA ILE A 538 14.54 -21.30 16.23
C ILE A 538 15.04 -19.87 16.32
N GLY A 539 16.30 -19.72 16.76
CA GLY A 539 17.02 -18.46 16.75
C GLY A 539 17.71 -18.20 15.41
N TRP A 540 17.58 -16.97 14.91
CA TRP A 540 18.27 -16.48 13.73
C TRP A 540 18.88 -15.09 13.97
N THR A 541 19.92 -14.75 13.21
CA THR A 541 20.60 -13.47 13.31
C THR A 541 20.91 -12.95 11.93
N LEU A 542 20.58 -11.69 11.69
CA LEU A 542 20.99 -10.93 10.52
C LEU A 542 21.88 -9.77 11.01
N ALA A 543 23.19 -9.84 10.75
CA ALA A 543 24.15 -8.89 11.27
C ALA A 543 25.11 -8.37 10.19
N ARG A 544 25.51 -7.10 10.31
CA ARG A 544 26.53 -6.50 9.46
C ARG A 544 27.86 -7.21 9.68
N ALA A 545 28.45 -7.72 8.61
CA ALA A 545 29.80 -8.27 8.65
C ALA A 545 30.81 -7.12 8.75
N PHE A 546 31.71 -7.19 9.72
CA PHE A 546 32.87 -6.30 9.74
C PHE A 546 33.84 -6.75 8.64
N ALA A 547 34.37 -5.81 7.86
CA ALA A 547 35.48 -6.09 6.95
C ALA A 547 36.63 -6.68 7.79
N ARG A 548 37.08 -7.88 7.43
CA ARG A 548 38.27 -8.49 8.02
C ARG A 548 39.52 -7.78 7.55
#